data_AF-A0A2E0R8T2-F1
#
_entry.id   AF-A0A2E0R8T2-F1
#
_cell.length_a   1.000
_cell.length_b   1.000
_cell.length_c   1.000
_cell.angle_alpha   90.00
_cell.angle_beta   90.00
_cell.angle_gamma   90.00
#
_symmetry.space_group_name_H-M   'P 1'
#
loop_
_entity.id
_entity.type
_entity.pdbx_description
1 polymer ?
#
loop_
_entity_poly.entity_id
_entity_poly.type
_entity_poly.pdbx_seq_one_letter_code
_entity_poly.pdbx_strand_id
1 'polypeptide(L)'
;MTKLHIWRADMEIIDEAELFSTSLIIEKLKARRMELGLTQADVDDLLDTSYGLCGKWEAGMRVPLASSLARWIDCLACTVDIIPLEAIDGE
;
A
#
# COMPACT_ATOMS: atom_id res chain seq x y z
N MET A 1 -26.77 -16.01 -6.53
CA MET A 1 -25.46 -15.95 -7.21
C MET A 1 -25.36 -14.55 -7.79
N THR A 2 -24.78 -13.63 -7.04
CA THR A 2 -24.80 -12.21 -7.43
C THR A 2 -23.48 -11.89 -8.10
N LYS A 3 -23.55 -11.60 -9.39
CA LYS A 3 -22.44 -11.13 -10.21
C LYS A 3 -22.19 -9.67 -9.83
N LEU A 4 -20.99 -9.38 -9.34
CA LEU A 4 -20.54 -8.01 -9.12
C LEU A 4 -19.95 -7.53 -10.45
N HIS A 5 -20.41 -6.37 -10.90
CA HIS A 5 -19.85 -5.67 -12.04
C HIS A 5 -19.68 -4.23 -11.57
N ILE A 6 -18.45 -3.74 -11.48
CA ILE A 6 -18.15 -2.37 -11.07
C ILE A 6 -17.61 -1.61 -12.27
N TRP A 7 -18.30 -0.54 -12.65
CA TRP A 7 -17.84 0.47 -13.62
C TRP A 7 -17.94 1.84 -12.98
N ARG A 8 -16.89 2.65 -13.09
CA ARG A 8 -17.00 4.11 -12.94
C ARG A 8 -16.27 4.82 -14.08
N ALA A 9 -16.91 5.90 -14.53
CA ALA A 9 -16.45 6.77 -15.59
C ALA A 9 -15.28 7.62 -15.09
N ASP A 10 -14.24 7.74 -15.91
CA ASP A 10 -13.20 8.77 -15.88
C ASP A 10 -11.86 8.55 -15.14
N MET A 11 -11.54 7.36 -14.65
CA MET A 11 -10.14 7.00 -14.35
C MET A 11 -9.83 5.57 -14.78
N GLU A 12 -8.64 5.36 -15.35
CA GLU A 12 -8.12 4.10 -15.91
C GLU A 12 -8.56 2.85 -15.14
N ILE A 13 -8.96 1.83 -15.91
CA ILE A 13 -9.33 0.49 -15.43
C ILE A 13 -8.24 -0.01 -14.47
N ILE A 14 -8.58 -0.10 -13.19
CA ILE A 14 -7.85 -0.96 -12.28
C ILE A 14 -8.75 -2.14 -11.95
N ASP A 15 -8.21 -3.33 -12.24
CA ASP A 15 -8.85 -4.64 -12.22
C ASP A 15 -9.72 -4.83 -10.97
N GLU A 16 -10.84 -5.58 -11.05
CA GLU A 16 -11.67 -5.98 -9.89
C GLU A 16 -10.83 -6.63 -8.75
N ALA A 17 -9.60 -7.06 -9.06
CA ALA A 17 -8.57 -7.51 -8.12
C ALA A 17 -7.87 -6.41 -7.29
N GLU A 18 -8.09 -5.10 -7.55
CA GLU A 18 -7.62 -3.98 -6.70
C GLU A 18 -8.46 -3.77 -5.43
N LEU A 19 -9.20 -4.81 -5.05
CA LEU A 19 -9.74 -5.01 -3.72
C LEU A 19 -8.59 -5.07 -2.70
N PHE A 20 -8.37 -3.98 -1.96
CA PHE A 20 -7.50 -3.87 -0.77
C PHE A 20 -6.38 -4.94 -0.68
N SER A 21 -5.44 -4.92 -1.61
CA SER A 21 -4.30 -5.83 -1.57
C SER A 21 -3.14 -5.17 -0.85
N THR A 22 -2.52 -5.88 0.10
CA THR A 22 -1.27 -5.46 0.74
C THR A 22 -0.20 -5.08 -0.29
N SER A 23 -0.19 -5.71 -1.48
CA SER A 23 0.74 -5.36 -2.56
C SER A 23 0.56 -3.94 -3.10
N LEU A 24 -0.68 -3.45 -3.19
CA LEU A 24 -0.96 -2.08 -3.66
C LEU A 24 -0.45 -1.06 -2.65
N ILE A 25 -0.70 -1.31 -1.35
CA ILE A 25 -0.19 -0.45 -0.27
C ILE A 25 1.34 -0.42 -0.30
N ILE A 26 2.00 -1.57 -0.47
CA ILE A 26 3.47 -1.65 -0.57
C ILE A 26 4.00 -0.83 -1.75
N GLU A 27 3.39 -0.92 -2.94
CA GLU A 27 3.85 -0.12 -4.08
C GLU A 27 3.66 1.39 -3.86
N LYS A 28 2.58 1.81 -3.18
CA LYS A 28 2.40 3.22 -2.79
C LYS A 28 3.43 3.68 -1.76
N LEU A 29 3.75 2.87 -0.76
CA LEU A 29 4.78 3.17 0.25
C LEU A 29 6.19 3.23 -0.37
N LYS A 30 6.48 2.32 -1.31
CA LYS A 30 7.73 2.33 -2.09
C LYS A 30 7.86 3.59 -2.93
N ALA A 31 6.80 3.99 -3.64
CA ALA A 31 6.79 5.25 -4.39
C ALA A 31 7.06 6.44 -3.45
N ARG A 32 6.36 6.49 -2.31
CA ARG A 32 6.57 7.53 -1.30
C ARG A 32 8.00 7.57 -0.76
N ARG A 33 8.59 6.41 -0.45
CA ARG A 33 9.98 6.30 -0.01
C ARG A 33 10.92 6.94 -1.04
N MET A 34 10.70 6.66 -2.33
CA MET A 34 11.50 7.22 -3.42
C MET A 34 11.32 8.74 -3.54
N GLU A 35 10.11 9.28 -3.38
CA GLU A 35 9.86 10.73 -3.35
C GLU A 35 10.62 11.44 -2.22
N LEU A 36 10.77 10.77 -1.09
CA LEU A 36 11.54 11.27 0.06
C LEU A 36 13.06 11.08 -0.09
N GLY A 37 13.52 10.45 -1.18
CA GLY A 37 14.94 10.18 -1.42
C GLY A 37 15.54 9.13 -0.49
N LEU A 38 14.71 8.33 0.18
CA LEU A 38 15.15 7.31 1.12
C LEU A 38 15.52 6.01 0.40
N THR A 39 16.58 5.35 0.87
CA THR A 39 16.93 3.98 0.47
C THR A 39 16.08 2.95 1.23
N GLN A 40 16.12 1.69 0.80
CA GLN A 40 15.48 0.59 1.54
C GLN A 40 16.11 0.39 2.92
N ALA A 41 17.43 0.63 3.04
CA ALA A 41 18.15 0.54 4.31
C ALA A 41 17.72 1.65 5.28
N ASP A 42 17.51 2.88 4.78
CA ASP A 42 16.99 3.97 5.61
C ASP A 42 15.61 3.62 6.20
N VAL A 43 14.75 2.93 5.43
CA VAL A 43 13.47 2.45 5.93
C VAL A 43 13.62 1.32 6.95
N ASP A 44 14.55 0.39 6.73
CA ASP A 44 14.85 -0.65 7.72
C ASP A 44 15.30 -0.04 9.06
N ASP A 45 16.15 1.00 9.01
CA ASP A 45 16.62 1.74 10.18
C ASP A 45 15.49 2.53 10.86
N LEU A 46 14.65 3.23 10.09
CA LEU A 46 13.48 3.95 10.62
C LEU A 46 12.46 3.01 11.30
N LEU A 47 12.33 1.80 10.77
CA LEU A 47 11.44 0.78 11.31
C LEU A 47 12.04 0.01 12.48
N ASP A 48 13.32 0.20 12.79
CA ASP A 48 14.07 -0.60 13.77
C ASP A 48 13.90 -2.11 13.48
N THR A 49 14.12 -2.51 12.23
CA THR A 49 13.98 -3.90 11.77
C THR A 49 15.28 -4.45 11.22
N SER A 50 15.33 -5.77 11.02
CA SER A 50 16.47 -6.43 10.39
C SER A 50 16.75 -5.90 8.99
N TYR A 51 18.02 -5.65 8.69
CA TYR A 51 18.49 -5.18 7.39
C TYR A 51 18.00 -6.04 6.22
N GLY A 52 17.53 -5.38 5.16
CA GLY A 52 17.03 -5.97 3.92
C GLY A 52 15.60 -6.46 4.00
N LEU A 53 14.82 -6.08 5.02
CA LEU A 53 13.43 -6.52 5.14
C LEU A 53 12.50 -5.68 4.27
N CYS A 54 12.69 -4.36 4.22
CA CYS A 54 12.00 -3.45 3.31
C CYS A 54 12.15 -3.91 1.86
N GLY A 55 13.36 -4.25 1.42
CA GLY A 55 13.59 -4.74 0.06
C GLY A 55 12.87 -6.07 -0.25
N LYS A 56 12.70 -6.95 0.75
CA LYS A 56 11.92 -8.19 0.59
C LYS A 56 10.43 -7.94 0.48
N TRP A 57 9.92 -6.92 1.17
CA TRP A 57 8.52 -6.50 1.03
C TRP A 57 8.27 -5.87 -0.34
N GLU A 58 9.11 -4.93 -0.76
CA GLU A 58 9.00 -4.25 -2.07
C GLU A 58 9.16 -5.20 -3.27
N ALA A 59 9.89 -6.30 -3.11
CA ALA A 59 10.03 -7.33 -4.13
C ALA A 59 8.95 -8.43 -4.06
N GLY A 60 8.01 -8.36 -3.11
CA GLY A 60 6.97 -9.39 -2.92
C GLY A 60 7.49 -10.73 -2.39
N MET A 61 8.76 -10.82 -1.96
CA MET A 61 9.35 -12.04 -1.40
C MET A 61 8.81 -12.37 0.01
N ARG A 62 8.32 -11.34 0.70
CA ARG A 62 7.70 -11.42 2.02
C ARG A 62 6.52 -10.46 2.10
N VAL A 63 5.53 -10.81 2.89
CA VAL A 63 4.41 -9.92 3.25
C VAL A 63 4.70 -9.35 4.64
N PRO A 64 4.63 -8.02 4.85
CA PRO A 64 4.79 -7.44 6.17
C PRO A 64 3.63 -7.87 7.08
N LEU A 65 3.90 -8.00 8.38
CA LEU A 65 2.84 -8.07 9.38
C LEU A 65 2.09 -6.73 9.40
N ALA A 66 0.82 -6.76 9.80
CA ALA A 66 0.00 -5.55 9.88
C ALA A 66 0.63 -4.46 10.76
N SER A 67 1.30 -4.83 11.86
CA SER A 67 2.03 -3.90 12.73
C SER A 67 3.23 -3.25 12.03
N SER A 68 4.00 -4.01 11.25
CA SER A 68 5.11 -3.50 10.45
C SER A 68 4.62 -2.57 9.35
N LEU A 69 3.51 -2.92 8.70
CA LEU A 69 2.87 -2.09 7.68
C LEU A 69 2.39 -0.75 8.26
N ALA A 70 1.71 -0.78 9.40
CA ALA A 70 1.27 0.43 10.10
C ALA A 70 2.46 1.35 10.47
N ARG A 71 3.51 0.80 11.05
CA ARG A 71 4.73 1.58 11.34
C ARG A 71 5.38 2.16 10.09
N TRP A 72 5.35 1.43 8.97
CA TRP A 72 5.92 1.91 7.71
C TRP A 72 5.13 3.10 7.15
N ILE A 73 3.80 3.04 7.22
CA ILE A 73 2.91 4.17 6.90
C ILE A 73 3.29 5.39 7.75
N ASP A 74 3.42 5.22 9.06
CA ASP A 74 3.78 6.30 9.99
C ASP A 74 5.17 6.89 9.70
N CYS A 75 6.19 6.04 9.50
CA CYS A 75 7.57 6.47 9.22
C CYS A 75 7.70 7.28 7.93
N LEU A 76 6.81 7.07 6.95
CA LEU A 76 6.78 7.83 5.70
C LEU A 76 5.81 9.02 5.72
N ALA A 77 5.26 9.34 6.90
CA ALA A 77 4.26 10.39 7.10
C ALA A 77 3.04 10.23 6.17
N CYS A 78 2.55 9.00 6.04
CA CYS A 78 1.36 8.67 5.28
C CYS A 78 0.17 8.41 6.21
N THR A 79 -1.04 8.47 5.65
CA THR A 79 -2.27 7.97 6.24
C THR A 79 -2.90 6.97 5.28
N VAL A 80 -3.73 6.06 5.81
CA VAL A 80 -4.51 5.12 5.00
C VAL A 80 -5.98 5.30 5.34
N ASP A 81 -6.75 5.70 4.33
CA ASP A 81 -8.20 5.80 4.42
C ASP A 81 -8.83 4.55 3.83
N ILE A 82 -9.75 3.94 4.58
CA ILE A 82 -10.55 2.81 4.12
C ILE A 82 -11.94 3.36 3.81
N ILE A 83 -12.26 3.45 2.52
CA ILE A 83 -13.52 3.99 2.05
C ILE A 83 -14.41 2.82 1.63
N PRO A 84 -15.60 2.63 2.25
CA PRO A 84 -16.59 1.67 1.77
C PRO A 84 -17.01 2.03 0.34
N LEU A 85 -17.07 1.03 -0.54
CA LEU A 85 -17.47 1.21 -1.94
C LEU A 85 -18.79 1.98 -2.09
N GLU A 86 -19.74 1.74 -1.19
CA GLU A 86 -21.07 2.37 -1.19
C GLU A 86 -21.06 3.88 -0.86
N ALA A 87 -19.98 4.38 -0.27
CA ALA A 87 -19.81 5.79 0.08
C ALA A 87 -19.28 6.66 -1.07
N ILE A 88 -18.84 6.05 -2.17
CA ILE A 88 -18.20 6.72 -3.30
C ILE A 88 -19.24 7.22 -4.34
N ASP A 89 -20.46 6.67 -4.32
CA ASP A 89 -21.55 6.97 -5.25
C ASP A 89 -22.49 8.13 -4.85
N GLY A 90 -22.17 8.83 -3.76
CA GLY A 90 -23.05 9.85 -3.15
C GLY A 90 -22.68 11.32 -3.39
N GLU A 91 -21.68 11.63 -4.22
CA GLU A 91 -21.23 13.02 -4.50
C GLU A 91 -21.27 13.35 -6.00
#